data_AF-A0A958BC80-F1
#
_entry.id   AF-A0A958BC80-F1
#
_cell.length_a   1.000
_cell.length_b   1.000
_cell.length_c   1.000
_cell.angle_alpha   90.00
_cell.angle_beta   90.00
_cell.angle_gamma   90.00
#
_symmetry.space_group_name_H-M   'P 1'
#
loop_
_entity.id
_entity.type
_entity.pdbx_description
1 polymer ?
#
loop_
_entity_poly.entity_id
_entity_poly.type
_entity_poly.pdbx_seq_one_letter_code
_entity_poly.pdbx_strand_id
1 'polypeptide(L)'
;IGQTDTDVRALRDRVLARLHQPDTALIDVRSAKEFSGDLAAPEHLQQEGAQCSGHIPGAVNISWGQTVQPDGTFKSAETLRQLYSTYAVTPDKDVITYCRIGERSSHTWFVLKYLLGYPHVRNYDGSWVEWGNLIDVPIER
;
A
#
# COMPACT_ATOMS: atom_id res chain seq x y z
N ILE A 1 -27.13 11.27 -3.94
CA ILE A 1 -25.66 11.24 -3.73
C ILE A 1 -25.39 10.05 -2.81
N GLY A 2 -24.64 9.05 -3.24
CA GLY A 2 -24.41 7.82 -2.45
C GLY A 2 -23.57 8.11 -1.21
N GLN A 3 -23.84 7.41 -0.10
CA GLN A 3 -22.97 7.47 1.08
C GLN A 3 -21.58 6.91 0.74
N THR A 4 -20.54 7.53 1.31
CA THR A 4 -19.17 7.03 1.19
C THR A 4 -19.03 5.75 1.98
N ASP A 5 -18.57 4.68 1.33
CA ASP A 5 -18.18 3.45 2.00
C ASP A 5 -16.83 3.67 2.72
N THR A 6 -16.88 3.68 4.05
CA THR A 6 -15.71 3.87 4.92
C THR A 6 -14.95 2.57 5.21
N ASP A 7 -15.50 1.42 4.82
CA ASP A 7 -14.90 0.12 5.11
C ASP A 7 -13.81 -0.26 4.11
N VAL A 8 -13.82 0.35 2.92
CA VAL A 8 -12.81 0.15 1.87
C VAL A 8 -11.70 1.21 1.89
N ARG A 9 -11.84 2.24 2.73
CA ARG A 9 -10.92 3.39 2.81
C ARG A 9 -10.22 3.46 4.16
N ALA A 10 -8.94 3.79 4.13
CA ALA A 10 -8.19 4.23 5.31
C ALA A 10 -7.86 5.72 5.14
N LEU A 11 -7.94 6.46 6.24
CA LEU A 11 -7.47 7.84 6.35
C LEU A 11 -6.25 7.88 7.26
N ARG A 12 -5.49 8.98 7.21
CA ARG A 12 -4.28 9.21 8.02
C ARG A 12 -4.40 8.74 9.47
N ASP A 13 -5.47 9.15 10.16
CA ASP A 13 -5.63 8.85 11.60
C ASP A 13 -5.80 7.36 11.87
N ARG A 14 -6.44 6.62 10.95
CA ARG A 14 -6.51 5.15 11.03
C ARG A 14 -5.13 4.53 10.81
N VAL A 15 -4.36 5.03 9.84
CA VAL A 15 -3.00 4.52 9.60
C VAL A 15 -2.13 4.75 10.84
N LEU A 16 -2.15 5.97 11.40
CA LEU A 16 -1.46 6.31 12.65
C LEU A 16 -1.85 5.38 13.81
N ALA A 17 -3.15 5.18 14.03
CA ALA A 17 -3.64 4.32 15.11
C ALA A 17 -3.29 2.83 14.93
N ARG A 18 -2.99 2.40 13.70
CA ARG A 18 -2.67 1.00 13.38
C ARG A 18 -1.18 0.75 13.17
N LEU A 19 -0.33 1.78 13.32
CA LEU A 19 1.12 1.60 13.30
C LEU A 19 1.55 0.57 14.34
N HIS A 20 2.44 -0.34 13.92
CA HIS A 20 3.04 -1.41 14.73
C HIS A 20 2.04 -2.38 15.38
N GLN A 21 0.77 -2.37 14.99
CA GLN A 21 -0.19 -3.34 15.49
C GLN A 21 0.06 -4.70 14.83
N PRO A 22 0.19 -5.79 15.61
CA PRO A 22 0.57 -7.11 15.08
C PRO A 22 -0.48 -7.72 14.14
N ASP A 23 -1.73 -7.29 14.27
CA ASP A 23 -2.87 -7.68 13.45
C ASP A 23 -3.04 -6.80 12.20
N THR A 24 -2.14 -5.85 11.96
CA THR A 24 -2.17 -4.97 10.78
C THR A 24 -1.06 -5.33 9.81
N ALA A 25 -1.39 -5.36 8.52
CA ALA A 25 -0.41 -5.45 7.44
C ALA A 25 -0.48 -4.17 6.60
N LEU A 26 0.59 -3.37 6.64
CA LEU A 26 0.70 -2.16 5.83
C LEU A 26 1.54 -2.47 4.60
N ILE A 27 0.99 -2.25 3.40
CA ILE A 27 1.63 -2.63 2.14
C ILE A 27 1.91 -1.38 1.32
N ASP A 28 3.20 -1.12 1.08
CA ASP A 28 3.67 -0.14 0.13
C ASP A 28 3.81 -0.77 -1.25
N VAL A 29 2.99 -0.36 -2.21
CA VAL A 29 3.01 -0.94 -3.56
C VAL A 29 3.83 -0.13 -4.56
N ARG A 30 4.59 0.85 -4.08
CA ARG A 30 5.57 1.61 -4.89
C ARG A 30 6.76 0.73 -5.28
N SER A 31 7.66 1.27 -6.10
CA SER A 31 8.92 0.59 -6.42
C SER A 31 9.82 0.46 -5.18
N ALA A 32 10.75 -0.49 -5.20
CA ALA A 32 11.71 -0.66 -4.11
C ALA A 32 12.56 0.59 -3.85
N LYS A 33 12.91 1.35 -4.91
CA LYS A 33 13.63 2.63 -4.80
C LYS A 33 12.78 3.75 -4.18
N GLU A 34 11.47 3.78 -4.46
CA GLU A 34 10.54 4.70 -3.78
C GLU A 34 10.40 4.33 -2.29
N PHE A 35 10.40 3.03 -1.97
CA PHE A 35 10.29 2.51 -0.61
C PHE A 35 11.54 2.80 0.25
N SER A 36 12.75 2.51 -0.26
CA SER A 36 14.02 2.81 0.43
C SER A 36 14.26 4.32 0.60
N GLY A 37 13.54 5.14 -0.16
CA GLY A 37 13.73 6.58 -0.21
C GLY A 37 14.87 7.04 -1.12
N ASP A 38 15.46 6.14 -1.91
CA ASP A 38 16.43 6.49 -2.96
C ASP A 38 15.80 7.36 -4.07
N LEU A 39 14.49 7.19 -4.28
CA LEU A 39 13.68 8.02 -5.16
C LEU A 39 12.53 8.66 -4.37
N ALA A 40 12.45 10.00 -4.40
CA ALA A 40 11.31 10.72 -3.81
C ALA A 40 10.02 10.59 -4.65
N ALA A 41 10.16 10.28 -5.94
CA ALA A 41 9.09 10.09 -6.91
C ALA A 41 9.56 9.19 -8.06
N PRO A 42 8.65 8.64 -8.88
CA PRO A 42 9.02 7.96 -10.12
C PRO A 42 9.93 8.84 -11.00
N GLU A 43 10.93 8.25 -11.67
CA GLU A 43 11.97 9.00 -12.41
C GLU A 43 11.39 9.95 -13.49
N HIS A 44 10.21 9.64 -14.03
CA HIS A 44 9.51 10.44 -15.05
C HIS A 44 8.56 11.51 -14.47
N LEU A 45 8.37 11.56 -13.15
CA LEU A 45 7.46 12.48 -12.45
C LEU A 45 8.14 13.12 -11.22
N GLN A 46 9.37 13.60 -11.38
CA GLN A 46 10.17 14.12 -10.25
C GLN A 46 9.50 15.29 -9.52
N GLN A 47 8.72 16.10 -10.22
CA GLN A 47 7.95 17.21 -9.65
C GLN A 47 6.82 16.78 -8.71
N GLU A 48 6.47 15.49 -8.66
CA GLU A 48 5.35 14.97 -7.87
C GLU A 48 5.78 14.22 -6.60
N GLY A 49 7.02 14.45 -6.15
CA GLY A 49 7.56 13.90 -4.91
C GLY A 49 7.00 14.57 -3.66
N ALA A 50 6.95 13.81 -2.57
CA ALA A 50 6.68 14.37 -1.25
C ALA A 50 7.93 15.09 -0.70
N GLN A 51 7.76 15.91 0.34
CA GLN A 51 8.89 16.58 1.01
C GLN A 51 9.89 15.59 1.62
N CYS A 52 9.40 14.42 2.08
CA CYS A 52 10.23 13.36 2.65
C CYS A 52 10.26 12.10 1.76
N SER A 53 11.46 11.50 1.67
CA SER A 53 11.68 10.17 1.08
C SER A 53 11.72 9.08 2.15
N GLY A 54 11.32 7.86 1.78
CA GLY A 54 11.23 6.69 2.64
C GLY A 54 9.86 6.03 2.51
N HIS A 55 9.43 5.34 3.57
CA HIS A 55 8.13 4.66 3.66
C HIS A 55 7.53 4.77 5.07
N ILE A 56 6.28 4.32 5.22
CA ILE A 56 5.59 4.33 6.51
C ILE A 56 6.15 3.18 7.36
N PRO A 57 6.49 3.41 8.64
CA PRO A 57 7.13 2.40 9.48
C PRO A 57 6.40 1.06 9.55
N GLY A 58 7.17 -0.02 9.44
CA GLY A 58 6.64 -1.40 9.47
C GLY A 58 5.87 -1.81 8.20
N ALA A 59 5.83 -0.97 7.16
CA ALA A 59 5.27 -1.37 5.88
C ALA A 59 6.16 -2.40 5.17
N VAL A 60 5.53 -3.34 4.47
CA VAL A 60 6.22 -4.26 3.56
C VAL A 60 6.12 -3.73 2.12
N ASN A 61 7.20 -3.85 1.34
CA ASN A 61 7.17 -3.46 -0.07
C ASN A 61 6.76 -4.63 -0.96
N ILE A 62 5.57 -4.54 -1.55
CA ILE A 62 5.07 -5.47 -2.56
C ILE A 62 4.61 -4.65 -3.75
N SER A 63 5.53 -4.38 -4.68
CA SER A 63 5.23 -3.53 -5.83
C SER A 63 4.07 -4.10 -6.64
N TRP A 64 3.16 -3.24 -7.11
CA TRP A 64 2.00 -3.67 -7.92
C TRP A 64 2.43 -4.52 -9.13
N GLY A 65 3.59 -4.22 -9.73
CA GLY A 65 4.16 -4.98 -10.85
C GLY A 65 4.45 -6.45 -10.53
N GLN A 66 4.63 -6.80 -9.25
CA GLN A 66 4.81 -8.19 -8.81
C GLN A 66 3.50 -8.99 -8.84
N THR A 67 2.35 -8.33 -8.93
CA THR A 67 1.01 -8.94 -8.90
C THR A 67 0.43 -9.18 -10.30
N VAL A 68 1.09 -8.68 -11.34
CA VAL A 68 0.68 -8.81 -12.74
C VAL A 68 1.69 -9.63 -13.54
N GLN A 69 1.20 -10.23 -14.62
CA GLN A 69 1.98 -10.89 -15.65
C GLN A 69 2.59 -9.85 -16.61
N PRO A 70 3.57 -10.23 -17.46
CA PRO A 70 4.18 -9.30 -18.43
C PRO A 70 3.19 -8.67 -19.42
N ASP A 71 2.05 -9.32 -19.66
CA ASP A 71 0.97 -8.82 -20.51
C ASP A 71 -0.03 -7.91 -19.77
N GLY A 72 0.19 -7.66 -18.49
CA GLY A 72 -0.66 -6.82 -17.62
C GLY A 72 -1.84 -7.55 -16.99
N THR A 73 -2.04 -8.84 -17.25
CA THR A 73 -3.09 -9.63 -16.59
C THR A 73 -2.71 -9.96 -15.14
N PHE A 74 -3.70 -10.24 -14.28
CA PHE A 74 -3.41 -10.68 -12.92
C PHE A 74 -2.69 -12.03 -12.91
N LYS A 75 -1.73 -12.21 -12.00
CA LYS A 75 -1.21 -13.56 -11.68
C LYS A 75 -2.30 -14.45 -11.09
N SER A 76 -2.09 -15.76 -11.12
CA SER A 76 -3.03 -16.71 -10.52
C SER A 76 -3.21 -16.46 -9.03
N ALA A 77 -4.40 -16.77 -8.50
CA ALA A 77 -4.69 -16.62 -7.08
C ALA A 77 -3.71 -17.40 -6.18
N GLU A 78 -3.24 -18.56 -6.63
CA GLU A 78 -2.22 -19.36 -5.92
C GLU A 78 -0.90 -18.60 -5.79
N THR A 79 -0.34 -18.12 -6.91
CA THR A 79 0.91 -17.35 -6.93
C THR A 79 0.79 -16.08 -6.08
N LEU A 80 -0.36 -15.41 -6.15
CA LEU A 80 -0.63 -14.21 -5.36
C LEU A 80 -0.69 -14.52 -3.85
N ARG A 81 -1.37 -15.60 -3.43
CA ARG A 81 -1.37 -16.03 -2.02
C ARG A 81 0.03 -16.31 -1.51
N GLN A 82 0.84 -17.02 -2.30
CA GLN A 82 2.24 -17.32 -1.96
C GLN A 82 3.05 -16.04 -1.79
N LEU A 83 2.93 -15.09 -2.74
CA LEU A 83 3.58 -13.79 -2.68
C LEU A 83 3.26 -13.06 -1.38
N TYR A 84 1.98 -12.86 -1.05
CA TYR A 84 1.57 -12.13 0.15
C TYR A 84 1.98 -12.84 1.45
N SER A 85 1.84 -14.17 1.50
CA SER A 85 2.21 -14.95 2.69
C SER A 85 3.70 -14.87 3.03
N THR A 86 4.58 -14.68 2.03
CA THR A 86 6.02 -14.49 2.22
C THR A 86 6.33 -13.23 3.05
N TYR A 87 5.45 -12.23 2.98
CA TYR A 87 5.55 -10.98 3.76
C TYR A 87 4.65 -10.99 5.00
N ALA A 88 4.17 -12.16 5.43
CA ALA A 88 3.20 -12.32 6.51
C ALA A 88 1.93 -11.47 6.31
N VAL A 89 1.52 -11.22 5.06
CA VAL A 89 0.23 -10.62 4.71
C VAL A 89 -0.76 -11.77 4.55
N THR A 90 -1.69 -11.89 5.49
CA THR A 90 -2.62 -13.03 5.60
C THR A 90 -4.07 -12.56 5.82
N PRO A 91 -5.09 -13.39 5.51
CA PRO A 91 -6.50 -12.96 5.55
C PRO A 91 -7.04 -12.61 6.93
N ASP A 92 -6.37 -13.04 8.00
CA ASP A 92 -6.72 -12.71 9.39
C ASP A 92 -6.29 -11.29 9.81
N LYS A 93 -5.46 -10.62 9.01
CA LYS A 93 -4.98 -9.26 9.28
C LYS A 93 -5.89 -8.18 8.70
N ASP A 94 -5.84 -7.01 9.34
CA ASP A 94 -6.33 -5.76 8.78
C ASP A 94 -5.31 -5.21 7.78
N VAL A 95 -5.59 -5.33 6.49
CA VAL A 95 -4.64 -4.96 5.44
C VAL A 95 -4.91 -3.54 4.97
N ILE A 96 -3.88 -2.70 5.00
CA ILE A 96 -3.92 -1.33 4.47
C ILE A 96 -2.91 -1.24 3.33
N THR A 97 -3.36 -0.89 2.12
CA THR A 97 -2.51 -0.72 0.95
C THR A 97 -2.34 0.77 0.66
N TYR A 98 -1.13 1.20 0.31
CA TYR A 98 -0.88 2.57 -0.12
C TYR A 98 0.18 2.62 -1.22
N CYS A 99 0.19 3.72 -1.99
CA CYS A 99 1.22 3.97 -2.98
C CYS A 99 1.69 5.43 -2.89
N ARG A 100 1.69 6.16 -4.01
CA ARG A 100 1.94 7.60 -4.03
C ARG A 100 0.64 8.39 -3.81
N ILE A 101 -0.41 8.08 -4.56
CA ILE A 101 -1.69 8.84 -4.60
C ILE A 101 -2.94 7.93 -4.60
N GLY A 102 -2.84 6.70 -4.10
CA GLY A 102 -3.96 5.76 -4.04
C GLY A 102 -4.25 4.95 -5.33
N GLU A 103 -3.68 5.31 -6.48
CA GLU A 103 -3.99 4.66 -7.77
C GLU A 103 -3.49 3.19 -7.83
N ARG A 104 -2.18 2.96 -7.63
CA ARG A 104 -1.54 1.63 -7.72
C ARG A 104 -1.98 0.74 -6.56
N SER A 105 -2.31 1.33 -5.42
CA SER A 105 -2.77 0.59 -4.25
C SER A 105 -4.21 0.14 -4.41
N SER A 106 -5.05 0.85 -5.18
CA SER A 106 -6.40 0.37 -5.53
C SER A 106 -6.36 -0.96 -6.30
N HIS A 107 -5.35 -1.18 -7.15
CA HIS A 107 -5.12 -2.45 -7.83
C HIS A 107 -4.84 -3.58 -6.83
N THR A 108 -3.92 -3.35 -5.90
CA THR A 108 -3.55 -4.36 -4.88
C THR A 108 -4.69 -4.61 -3.89
N TRP A 109 -5.43 -3.57 -3.52
CA TRP A 109 -6.68 -3.67 -2.76
C TRP A 109 -7.68 -4.60 -3.47
N PHE A 110 -7.89 -4.41 -4.79
CA PHE A 110 -8.79 -5.27 -5.57
C PHE A 110 -8.34 -6.73 -5.58
N VAL A 111 -7.03 -6.96 -5.80
CA VAL A 111 -6.43 -8.30 -5.76
C VAL A 111 -6.72 -9.00 -4.43
N LEU A 112 -6.41 -8.34 -3.31
CA LEU A 112 -6.58 -8.92 -1.98
C LEU A 112 -8.07 -9.16 -1.66
N LYS A 113 -8.92 -8.16 -1.94
CA LYS A 113 -10.35 -8.21 -1.61
C LYS A 113 -11.12 -9.22 -2.46
N TYR A 114 -10.96 -9.18 -3.78
CA TYR A 114 -11.82 -9.92 -4.71
C TYR A 114 -11.19 -11.18 -5.27
N LEU A 115 -9.89 -11.19 -5.54
CA LEU A 115 -9.23 -12.40 -6.07
C LEU A 115 -8.84 -13.36 -4.96
N LEU A 116 -8.42 -12.83 -3.81
CA LEU A 116 -7.96 -13.65 -2.68
C LEU A 116 -8.98 -13.77 -1.54
N GLY A 117 -10.01 -12.93 -1.52
CA GLY A 117 -11.10 -13.02 -0.54
C GLY A 117 -10.73 -12.52 0.86
N TYR A 118 -9.79 -11.59 0.98
CA TYR A 118 -9.41 -11.05 2.30
C TYR A 118 -10.57 -10.21 2.86
N PRO A 119 -11.02 -10.45 4.10
CA PRO A 119 -12.20 -9.81 4.66
C PRO A 119 -11.98 -8.32 4.93
N HIS A 120 -10.78 -7.94 5.39
CA HIS A 120 -10.44 -6.59 5.85
C HIS A 120 -9.29 -6.00 5.02
N VAL A 121 -9.63 -5.27 3.96
CA VAL A 121 -8.65 -4.61 3.08
C VAL A 121 -9.11 -3.19 2.80
N ARG A 122 -8.20 -2.23 3.00
CA ARG A 122 -8.46 -0.80 2.81
C ARG A 122 -7.39 -0.14 1.96
N ASN A 123 -7.81 0.78 1.10
CA ASN A 123 -6.89 1.67 0.40
C ASN A 123 -6.68 2.94 1.23
N TYR A 124 -5.43 3.28 1.53
CA TYR A 124 -5.10 4.58 2.12
C TYR A 124 -4.98 5.63 1.01
N ASP A 125 -6.02 6.44 0.86
CA ASP A 125 -6.15 7.36 -0.28
C ASP A 125 -5.09 8.46 -0.29
N GLY A 126 -4.78 9.05 0.86
CA GLY A 126 -3.75 10.07 0.97
C GLY A 126 -2.37 9.54 0.59
N SER A 127 -2.12 8.24 0.85
CA SER A 127 -0.92 7.53 0.43
C SER A 127 0.37 8.27 0.83
N TRP A 128 1.49 8.04 0.12
CA TRP A 128 2.76 8.67 0.43
C TRP A 128 2.76 10.19 0.21
N VAL A 129 1.94 10.72 -0.70
CA VAL A 129 1.87 12.19 -0.90
C VAL A 129 1.27 12.87 0.33
N GLU A 130 0.25 12.30 0.98
CA GLU A 130 -0.19 12.84 2.27
C GLU A 130 0.90 12.60 3.33
N TRP A 131 1.29 11.33 3.55
CA TRP A 131 2.18 10.97 4.66
C TRP A 131 3.54 11.67 4.61
N GLY A 132 4.23 11.62 3.48
CA GLY A 132 5.56 12.20 3.31
C GLY A 132 5.59 13.74 3.30
N ASN A 133 4.43 14.40 3.33
CA ASN A 133 4.30 15.85 3.47
C ASN A 133 3.83 16.27 4.87
N LEU A 134 3.45 15.33 5.75
CA LEU A 134 3.06 15.65 7.11
C LEU A 134 4.26 15.95 8.00
N ILE A 135 4.07 16.89 8.91
CA ILE A 135 5.00 17.15 10.01
C ILE A 135 4.65 16.19 11.14
N ASP A 136 5.68 15.69 11.85
CA ASP A 136 5.54 14.87 13.06
C ASP A 136 4.88 13.50 12.84
N VAL A 137 5.11 12.90 11.66
CA VAL A 137 4.81 11.48 11.41
C VAL A 137 6.11 10.67 11.30
N PRO A 138 6.14 9.42 11.77
CA PRO A 138 7.34 8.61 11.67
C PRO A 138 7.55 8.13 10.23
N ILE A 139 8.82 8.00 9.82
CA ILE A 139 9.27 7.58 8.49
C ILE A 139 10.44 6.61 8.65
N GLU A 140 10.42 5.51 7.90
CA GLU A 140 11.52 4.55 7.75
C GLU A 140 12.20 4.66 6.38
N ARG A 141 13.44 4.18 6.27
CA ARG A 141 14.24 4.12 5.03
C ARG A 141 14.98 2.79 4.97
#